data_AF-A0AAN0MHM8-F1
#
_entry.id   AF-A0AAN0MHM8-F1
#
_cell.length_a   1.000
_cell.length_b   1.000
_cell.length_c   1.000
_cell.angle_alpha   90.00
_cell.angle_beta   90.00
_cell.angle_gamma   90.00
#
_symmetry.space_group_name_H-M   'P 1'
#
loop_
_entity.id
_entity.type
_entity.pdbx_description
1 polymer ?
#
loop_
_entity_poly.entity_id
_entity_poly.type
_entity_poly.pdbx_seq_one_letter_code
_entity_poly.pdbx_strand_id
1 'polypeptide(L)' 'MPERFGNWNTIYKNFNRWSEQGVWARVLEKVQSLTHQRGELDWVASIDSTIVRVHQHGATLRRDTGGSIELQEVRGGAA' A
#
# COMPACT_ATOMS: atom_id res chain seq x y z
N MET A 1 -15.43 -3.47 -9.99
CA MET A 1 -14.08 -3.61 -10.55
C MET A 1 -14.20 -3.62 -12.07
N PRO A 2 -13.31 -2.98 -12.85
CA PRO A 2 -13.44 -3.02 -14.31
C PRO A 2 -13.38 -4.45 -14.86
N GLU A 3 -14.27 -4.77 -15.80
CA GLU A 3 -14.47 -6.12 -16.32
C GLU A 3 -13.20 -6.76 -16.87
N ARG A 4 -12.31 -5.94 -17.46
CA ARG A 4 -11.00 -6.37 -17.99
C ARG A 4 -10.12 -7.14 -17.01
N PHE A 5 -10.35 -7.00 -15.71
CA PHE A 5 -9.57 -7.68 -14.67
C PHE A 5 -10.22 -8.97 -14.17
N GLY A 6 -11.48 -9.22 -14.53
CA GLY A 6 -12.23 -10.41 -14.14
C GLY A 6 -12.95 -10.29 -12.79
N ASN A 7 -13.29 -11.44 -12.20
CA ASN A 7 -14.10 -11.50 -11.00
C ASN A 7 -13.33 -11.01 -9.77
N TRP A 8 -13.83 -9.93 -9.16
CA TRP A 8 -13.22 -9.28 -8.01
C TRP A 8 -12.98 -10.22 -6.82
N ASN A 9 -13.88 -11.17 -6.56
CA ASN A 9 -13.79 -12.07 -5.41
C ASN A 9 -12.64 -13.06 -5.59
N THR A 10 -12.47 -13.59 -6.80
CA THR A 10 -11.35 -14.47 -7.14
C THR A 10 -10.01 -13.74 -6.98
N ILE A 11 -9.93 -12.50 -7.46
CA ILE A 11 -8.73 -11.66 -7.33
C ILE A 11 -8.41 -11.41 -5.86
N TYR A 12 -9.41 -10.99 -5.07
CA TYR A 12 -9.24 -10.73 -3.65
C TYR A 12 -8.79 -11.97 -2.87
N LYS A 13 -9.40 -13.14 -3.13
CA LYS A 13 -9.02 -14.40 -2.48
C LYS A 13 -7.58 -14.80 -2.81
N ASN A 14 -7.17 -14.65 -4.07
CA ASN A 14 -5.79 -14.91 -4.47
C ASN A 14 -4.83 -13.94 -3.80
N PHE A 15 -5.15 -12.64 -3.80
CA PHE A 15 -4.35 -11.62 -3.13
C PHE A 15 -4.17 -11.92 -1.65
N ASN A 16 -5.26 -12.23 -0.92
CA ASN A 16 -5.21 -12.50 0.51
C ASN A 16 -4.40 -13.76 0.81
N ARG A 17 -4.63 -14.86 0.06
CA ARG A 17 -3.87 -16.09 0.20
C ARG A 17 -2.37 -15.88 -0.04
N TRP A 18 -2.01 -15.08 -1.05
CA TRP A 18 -0.61 -14.74 -1.32
C TRP A 18 0.02 -13.88 -0.24
N SER A 19 -0.77 -12.97 0.35
CA SER A 19 -0.33 -12.18 1.50
C SER A 19 -0.03 -13.08 2.69
N GLU A 20 -0.95 -13.99 3.05
CA GLU A 20 -0.77 -14.96 4.13
C GLU A 20 0.43 -15.91 3.89
N GLN A 21 0.67 -16.28 2.64
CA GLN A 21 1.81 -17.11 2.24
C GLN A 21 3.13 -16.35 2.11
N GLY A 22 3.16 -15.04 2.40
CA GLY A 22 4.35 -14.20 2.28
C GLY A 22 4.89 -14.03 0.85
N VAL A 23 4.06 -14.25 -0.17
CA VAL A 23 4.47 -14.14 -1.58
C VAL A 23 4.97 -12.73 -1.89
N TRP A 24 4.27 -11.71 -1.40
CA TRP A 24 4.64 -10.31 -1.63
C TRP A 24 6.02 -9.96 -1.07
N ALA A 25 6.37 -10.49 0.10
CA ALA A 25 7.69 -10.31 0.68
C ALA A 25 8.79 -10.92 -0.19
N ARG A 26 8.58 -12.16 -0.69
CA ARG A 26 9.53 -12.81 -1.60
C ARG A 26 9.67 -12.10 -2.93
N VAL A 27 8.57 -11.57 -3.47
CA VAL A 27 8.60 -10.76 -4.71
C VAL A 27 9.45 -9.51 -4.48
N LEU A 28 9.23 -8.80 -3.38
CA LEU A 28 10.02 -7.61 -3.03
C LEU A 28 11.51 -7.93 -2.92
N GLU A 29 11.86 -8.96 -2.16
CA GLU A 29 13.25 -9.40 -1.98
C GLU A 29 13.89 -9.75 -3.33
N LYS A 30 13.17 -10.47 -4.20
CA LYS A 30 13.69 -10.85 -5.51
C LYS A 30 13.92 -9.64 -6.41
N VAL A 31 13.00 -8.68 -6.43
CA VAL A 31 13.15 -7.44 -7.19
C VAL A 31 14.35 -6.65 -6.68
N GLN A 32 14.45 -6.43 -5.37
CA GLN A 32 15.60 -5.75 -4.75
C GLN A 32 16.92 -6.43 -5.10
N SER A 33 16.99 -7.76 -5.02
CA SER A 33 18.18 -8.54 -5.39
C SER A 33 18.59 -8.32 -6.84
N LEU A 34 17.62 -8.35 -7.77
CA LEU A 34 17.89 -8.12 -9.21
C LEU A 34 18.34 -6.68 -9.48
N THR A 35 17.69 -5.69 -8.86
CA THR A 35 18.04 -4.28 -9.02
C THR A 35 19.42 -3.98 -8.41
N HIS A 36 19.75 -4.60 -7.26
CA HIS A 36 21.06 -4.49 -6.63
C HIS A 36 22.16 -5.07 -7.52
N GLN A 37 21.93 -6.24 -8.13
CA GLN A 37 22.90 -6.86 -9.07
C GLN A 37 23.17 -5.98 -10.30
N ARG A 38 22.21 -5.15 -10.71
CA ARG A 38 22.36 -4.19 -11.82
C ARG A 38 23.00 -2.87 -11.40
N GLY A 39 23.24 -2.66 -10.10
CA GLY A 39 23.72 -1.38 -9.57
C GLY A 39 22.66 -0.27 -9.65
N GLU A 40 21.39 -0.62 -9.86
CA GLU A 40 20.27 0.32 -10.02
C GLU A 40 19.55 0.60 -8.70
N LEU A 41 19.95 -0.09 -7.62
CA LEU A 41 19.30 0.03 -6.32
C LEU A 41 20.03 1.07 -5.48
N ASP A 42 19.42 2.23 -5.30
CA ASP A 42 19.81 3.18 -4.26
C ASP A 42 19.22 2.74 -2.91
N TRP A 43 20.07 2.64 -1.90
CA TRP A 43 19.68 2.28 -0.53
C TRP A 43 19.24 3.49 0.30
N VAL A 44 19.32 4.70 -0.26
CA VAL A 44 18.65 5.89 0.32
C VAL A 44 17.14 5.67 0.26
N ALA A 45 16.55 5.34 1.41
CA ALA A 45 15.12 5.06 1.51
C ALA A 45 14.31 6.37 1.53
N SER A 46 13.48 6.60 0.51
CA SER A 46 12.40 7.57 0.59
C SER A 46 11.27 6.97 1.43
N ILE A 47 11.05 7.52 2.63
CA ILE A 47 9.93 7.13 3.48
C ILE A 47 8.79 8.10 3.24
N ASP A 48 7.86 7.71 2.38
CA ASP A 48 6.64 8.47 2.09
C ASP A 48 5.41 7.73 2.62
N SER A 49 4.44 8.49 3.11
CA SER A 49 3.11 7.95 3.41
C SER A 49 2.19 8.18 2.21
N THR A 50 1.48 7.13 1.77
CA THR A 50 0.46 7.24 0.72
C THR A 50 -0.88 6.76 1.24
N ILE A 51 -1.94 7.55 1.02
CA ILE A 51 -3.30 7.21 1.43
C ILE A 51 -4.14 6.88 0.18
N VAL A 52 -4.64 5.65 0.10
CA VAL A 52 -5.64 5.25 -0.89
C VAL A 52 -7.02 5.37 -0.25
N ARG A 53 -7.81 6.36 -0.67
CA ARG A 53 -9.17 6.56 -0.17
C ARG A 53 -10.10 5.49 -0.73
N VAL A 54 -10.87 4.86 0.15
CA VAL A 54 -11.93 3.92 -0.21
C VAL A 54 -13.29 4.48 0.19
N HIS A 55 -14.35 4.10 -0.53
CA HIS A 55 -15.72 4.45 -0.13
C HIS A 55 -16.02 3.88 1.27
N GLN A 56 -16.89 4.54 2.03
CA GLN A 56 -17.19 4.18 3.44
C GLN A 56 -17.56 2.70 3.62
N HIS A 57 -18.30 2.11 2.68
CA HIS A 57 -18.68 0.69 2.72
C HIS A 57 -17.52 -0.29 2.42
N GLY A 58 -16.39 0.21 1.91
CA GLY A 58 -15.16 -0.56 1.70
C GLY A 58 -14.10 -0.36 2.78
N ALA A 59 -14.34 0.54 3.76
CA ALA A 59 -13.42 0.74 4.87
C ALA A 59 -13.63 -0.36 5.91
N THR A 60 -12.72 -1.33 5.98
CA THR A 60 -12.80 -2.49 6.90
C THR A 60 -12.06 -2.28 8.21
N LEU A 61 -11.34 -1.17 8.37
CA LEU A 61 -10.67 -0.81 9.62
C LEU A 61 -11.69 -0.32 10.66
N ARG A 62 -11.60 -0.88 11.87
CA ARG A 62 -12.31 -0.31 13.04
C ARG A 62 -11.75 1.08 13.28
N ARG A 63 -12.61 2.10 13.27
CA ARG A 63 -12.24 3.46 13.65
C ARG A 63 -12.54 3.63 15.13
N ASP A 64 -11.52 3.96 15.92
CA ASP A 64 -11.77 4.69 17.15
C ASP A 64 -12.30 6.06 16.75
N THR A 65 -13.58 6.30 17.02
CA THR A 65 -14.20 7.60 16.75
C THR A 65 -13.54 8.63 17.67
N GLY A 66 -12.58 9.40 17.16
CA GLY A 66 -11.90 10.46 17.92
C GLY A 66 -10.45 10.80 17.56
N GLY A 67 -9.87 10.27 16.47
CA GLY A 67 -8.49 10.58 16.07
C GLY A 67 -8.30 12.01 15.52
N SER A 68 -7.32 12.73 16.05
CA SER A 68 -7.00 14.12 15.72
C SER A 68 -6.19 14.26 14.42
N ILE A 69 -6.70 15.13 13.54
CA ILE A 69 -6.02 15.87 12.45
C ILE A 69 -5.47 15.02 11.29
N GLU A 70 -6.03 15.27 10.11
CA GLU A 70 -5.48 14.85 8.83
C GLU A 70 -4.16 15.60 8.55
N LEU A 71 -3.05 14.90 8.32
CA LEU A 71 -1.73 15.49 8.03
C LEU A 71 -1.71 16.49 6.85
N GLN A 72 -2.72 16.44 5.98
CA GLN A 72 -2.91 17.36 4.85
C GLN A 72 -3.48 18.75 5.25
N GLU A 73 -3.89 18.94 6.50
CA GLU A 73 -4.43 20.23 7.00
C GLU A 73 -3.40 21.15 7.65
N VAL A 74 -2.14 20.72 7.84
CA VAL A 74 -1.07 21.60 8.35
C VAL A 74 -0.58 22.51 7.22
N ARG A 75 -1.44 23.43 6.77
CA ARG A 75 -1.00 24.59 5.98
C ARG A 75 -0.23 25.53 6.90
N GLY A 76 0.96 25.93 6.44
CA GLY A 76 1.91 26.76 7.17
C GLY A 76 1.30 28.03 7.76
N GLY A 77 1.53 28.19 9.07
CA GLY A 77 1.50 29.47 9.75
C GLY A 77 2.91 29.78 10.24
N ALA A 78 3.73 30.33 9.35
CA ALA A 78 4.93 31.06 9.72
C ALA A 78 4.71 32.52 9.33
N ALA A 79 4.46 33.35 10.33
CA ALA A 79 4.74 34.78 10.36
C ALA A 79 4.73 35.22 11.83
#